data_AF-T1A2J9-F1
#
_entry.id   AF-T1A2J9-F1
#
_cell.length_a   1.000
_cell.length_b   1.000
_cell.length_c   1.000
_cell.angle_alpha   90.00
_cell.angle_beta   90.00
_cell.angle_gamma   90.00
#
_symmetry.space_group_name_H-M   'P 1'
#
loop_
_entity.id
_entity.type
_entity.pdbx_description
1 polymer ?
#
loop_
_entity_poly.entity_id
_entity_poly.type
_entity_poly.pdbx_seq_one_letter_code
_entity_poly.pdbx_strand_id
1 'polypeptide(L)'
;MIFTNTLNTGNIAVEYTKNIDTSSEERSHYCITDSDVMVLTDYAIKVENHYSNKAGSYKPMDMEWAKDGLDGQLYMVQARPETVSSQKKGNILEIYHLKERSAVLLRGRAVGTKIGAGKA
;
A
#
# COMPACT_ATOMS: atom_id res chain seq x y z
N MET A 1 -9.95 11.87 -3.31
CA MET A 1 -9.34 12.38 -4.57
C MET A 1 -10.43 12.37 -5.63
N ILE A 2 -10.59 13.47 -6.37
CA ILE A 2 -11.57 13.56 -7.45
C ILE A 2 -10.90 13.95 -8.75
N PHE A 3 -11.46 13.51 -9.89
CA PHE A 3 -11.04 13.99 -11.20
C PHE A 3 -11.30 15.50 -11.34
N THR A 4 -10.40 16.20 -12.00
CA THR A 4 -10.54 17.62 -12.27
C THR A 4 -9.99 17.98 -13.65
N ASN A 5 -10.71 18.85 -14.35
CA ASN A 5 -10.28 19.44 -15.62
C ASN A 5 -9.32 20.62 -15.42
N THR A 6 -8.97 20.94 -14.16
CA THR A 6 -8.10 22.05 -13.82
C THR A 6 -6.69 21.53 -13.56
N LEU A 7 -5.72 22.00 -14.36
CA LEU A 7 -4.33 21.58 -14.24
C LEU A 7 -3.73 22.06 -12.91
N ASN A 8 -3.13 21.13 -12.16
CA ASN A 8 -2.32 21.47 -11.00
C ASN A 8 -0.97 22.05 -11.46
N THR A 9 -0.83 23.37 -11.48
CA THR A 9 0.38 24.07 -11.92
C THR A 9 1.51 24.09 -10.87
N GLY A 10 1.26 23.58 -9.67
CA GLY A 10 2.24 23.49 -8.59
C GLY A 10 3.09 22.21 -8.61
N ASN A 11 2.75 21.24 -9.48
CA ASN A 11 3.47 19.99 -9.64
C ASN A 11 4.16 19.93 -11.00
N ILE A 12 5.35 19.32 -11.04
CA ILE A 12 6.12 19.12 -12.29
C ILE A 12 5.38 18.16 -13.24
N ALA A 13 4.54 17.28 -12.69
CA ALA A 13 3.69 16.37 -13.43
C ALA A 13 2.28 16.95 -13.61
N VAL A 14 1.70 16.75 -14.80
CA VAL A 14 0.29 17.07 -15.07
C VAL A 14 -0.58 16.08 -14.30
N GLU A 15 -1.34 16.60 -13.33
CA GLU A 15 -2.32 15.83 -12.57
C GLU A 15 -3.74 16.25 -12.94
N TYR A 16 -4.58 15.27 -13.28
CA TYR A 16 -6.03 15.44 -13.50
C TYR A 16 -6.85 15.08 -12.27
N THR A 17 -6.21 15.07 -11.10
CA THR A 17 -6.86 14.75 -9.85
C THR A 17 -6.55 15.81 -8.81
N LYS A 18 -7.51 16.07 -7.92
CA LYS A 18 -7.31 16.93 -6.76
C LYS A 18 -7.79 16.25 -5.50
N ASN A 19 -7.12 16.55 -4.39
CA ASN A 19 -7.61 16.17 -3.07
C ASN A 19 -8.61 17.22 -2.59
N ILE A 20 -9.72 16.73 -2.07
CA ILE A 20 -10.75 17.52 -1.40
C ILE A 20 -10.93 16.92 -0.02
N ASP A 21 -11.19 17.78 0.96
CA ASP A 21 -11.47 17.33 2.31
C ASP A 21 -12.80 16.57 2.34
N THR A 22 -12.80 15.42 3.00
CA THR A 22 -14.04 14.70 3.31
C THR A 22 -14.77 15.40 4.44
N SER A 23 -16.10 15.47 4.32
CA SER A 23 -16.98 16.02 5.34
C SER A 23 -16.90 15.21 6.64
N SER A 24 -17.33 15.80 7.76
CA SER A 24 -17.40 15.09 9.04
C SER A 24 -18.31 13.86 8.99
N GLU A 25 -19.37 13.90 8.18
CA GLU A 25 -20.29 12.79 7.97
C GLU A 25 -19.66 11.65 7.15
N GLU A 26 -18.98 11.95 6.05
CA GLU A 26 -18.29 10.91 5.26
C GLU A 26 -17.21 10.20 6.08
N ARG A 27 -16.52 10.94 6.96
CA ARG A 27 -15.51 10.36 7.87
C ARG A 27 -16.10 9.45 8.95
N SER A 28 -17.40 9.57 9.26
CA SER A 28 -18.06 8.71 10.25
C SER A 28 -18.66 7.42 9.66
N HIS A 29 -18.50 7.19 8.35
CA HIS A 29 -19.02 6.02 7.65
C HIS A 29 -17.89 5.24 6.97
N TYR A 30 -18.12 3.95 6.71
CA TYR A 30 -17.22 3.17 5.85
C TYR A 30 -17.34 3.65 4.40
N CYS A 31 -16.21 3.65 3.69
CA CYS A 31 -16.16 4.12 2.30
C CYS A 31 -16.76 3.13 1.29
N ILE A 32 -17.07 1.90 1.73
CA ILE A 32 -17.67 0.82 0.93
C ILE A 32 -18.64 0.01 1.80
N THR A 33 -19.54 -0.73 1.14
CA THR A 33 -20.53 -1.59 1.81
C THR A 33 -20.00 -3.00 2.03
N ASP A 34 -20.70 -3.79 2.85
CA ASP A 34 -20.38 -5.22 3.02
C ASP A 34 -20.44 -6.01 1.70
N SER A 35 -21.37 -5.63 0.79
CA SER A 35 -21.43 -6.25 -0.53
C SER A 35 -20.19 -5.96 -1.37
N ASP A 36 -19.67 -4.73 -1.31
CA ASP A 36 -18.43 -4.35 -1.98
C ASP A 36 -17.24 -5.16 -1.43
N VAL A 37 -17.19 -5.36 -0.10
CA VAL A 37 -16.15 -6.18 0.56
C VAL A 37 -16.18 -7.61 0.06
N MET A 38 -17.37 -8.20 -0.13
CA MET A 38 -17.50 -9.56 -0.66
C MET A 38 -17.01 -9.67 -2.11
N VAL A 39 -17.28 -8.66 -2.95
CA VAL A 39 -16.75 -8.60 -4.32
C VAL A 39 -15.23 -8.49 -4.32
N LEU A 40 -14.66 -7.61 -3.49
CA LEU A 40 -13.20 -7.47 -3.35
C LEU A 40 -12.55 -8.76 -2.83
N THR A 41 -13.22 -9.49 -1.95
CA THR A 41 -12.76 -10.79 -1.45
C THR A 41 -12.68 -11.82 -2.57
N ASP A 42 -13.72 -11.91 -3.42
CA ASP A 42 -13.71 -12.78 -4.59
C ASP A 42 -12.59 -12.42 -5.57
N TYR A 43 -12.37 -11.12 -5.82
CA TYR A 43 -11.25 -10.65 -6.65
C TYR A 43 -9.90 -11.06 -6.05
N ALA A 44 -9.71 -10.85 -4.74
CA ALA A 44 -8.48 -11.18 -4.05
C ALA A 44 -8.12 -12.67 -4.18
N ILE A 45 -9.10 -13.55 -3.92
CA ILE A 45 -8.92 -15.00 -4.04
C ILE A 45 -8.55 -15.39 -5.48
N LYS A 46 -9.26 -14.84 -6.48
CA LYS A 46 -9.00 -15.15 -7.90
C LYS A 46 -7.60 -14.71 -8.32
N VAL A 47 -7.18 -13.51 -7.94
CA VAL A 47 -5.85 -12.97 -8.26
C VAL A 47 -4.75 -13.80 -7.59
N GLU A 48 -4.86 -14.07 -6.29
CA GLU A 48 -3.87 -14.89 -5.57
C GLU A 48 -3.74 -16.30 -6.16
N ASN A 49 -4.86 -16.96 -6.45
CA ASN A 49 -4.88 -18.28 -7.08
C ASN A 49 -4.22 -18.25 -8.46
N HIS A 50 -4.54 -17.26 -9.30
CA HIS A 50 -3.96 -17.14 -10.64
C HIS A 50 -2.43 -17.04 -10.59
N TYR A 51 -1.90 -16.16 -9.75
CA TYR A 51 -0.45 -15.94 -9.66
C TYR A 51 0.27 -17.04 -8.89
N SER A 52 -0.35 -17.67 -7.90
CA SER A 52 0.19 -18.84 -7.21
C SER A 52 0.33 -20.02 -8.17
N ASN A 53 -0.71 -20.30 -8.96
CA ASN A 53 -0.69 -21.36 -9.98
C ASN A 53 0.40 -21.10 -11.03
N LYS A 54 0.51 -19.86 -11.52
CA LYS A 54 1.55 -19.47 -12.49
C LYS A 54 2.96 -19.58 -11.91
N ALA A 55 3.13 -19.35 -10.61
CA ALA A 55 4.42 -19.43 -9.92
C ALA A 55 4.81 -20.85 -9.49
N GLY A 56 3.88 -21.81 -9.51
CA GLY A 56 4.07 -23.16 -8.97
C GLY A 56 4.27 -23.19 -7.45
N SER A 57 3.95 -22.11 -6.74
CA SER A 57 4.13 -21.96 -5.30
C SER A 57 3.18 -20.88 -4.76
N TYR A 58 2.87 -20.94 -3.47
CA TYR A 58 2.04 -19.92 -2.82
C TYR A 58 2.65 -18.53 -3.02
N LYS A 59 1.88 -17.63 -3.64
CA LYS A 59 2.31 -16.29 -4.00
C LYS A 59 1.25 -15.27 -3.55
N PRO A 60 1.41 -14.69 -2.35
CA PRO A 60 0.52 -13.64 -1.88
C PRO A 60 0.64 -12.39 -2.77
N MET A 61 -0.46 -11.67 -2.91
CA MET A 61 -0.60 -10.54 -3.83
C MET A 61 -1.01 -9.27 -3.08
N ASP A 62 -0.31 -8.17 -3.40
CA ASP A 62 -0.68 -6.80 -3.08
C ASP A 62 -1.55 -6.26 -4.23
N MET A 63 -2.68 -5.66 -3.91
CA MET A 63 -3.74 -5.32 -4.87
C MET A 63 -4.28 -3.92 -4.64
N GLU A 64 -4.35 -3.15 -5.72
CA GLU A 64 -4.97 -1.83 -5.75
C GLU A 64 -6.27 -1.90 -6.54
N TRP A 65 -7.34 -1.35 -5.97
CA TRP A 65 -8.67 -1.33 -6.57
C TRP A 65 -9.27 0.08 -6.50
N ALA A 66 -10.27 0.33 -7.34
CA ALA A 66 -11.05 1.56 -7.32
C ALA A 66 -12.55 1.23 -7.45
N LYS A 67 -13.39 2.02 -6.79
CA LYS A 67 -14.83 2.04 -7.04
C LYS A 67 -15.13 3.24 -7.93
N ASP A 68 -15.72 3.01 -9.10
CA ASP A 68 -16.08 4.09 -10.00
C ASP A 68 -17.34 4.81 -9.50
N GLY A 69 -17.29 6.14 -9.49
CA GLY A 69 -18.37 6.96 -8.94
C GLY A 69 -19.57 7.15 -9.87
N LEU A 70 -19.45 6.78 -11.16
CA LEU A 70 -20.49 6.90 -12.16
C LEU A 70 -21.35 5.63 -12.23
N ASP A 71 -20.70 4.46 -12.30
CA ASP A 71 -21.40 3.17 -12.41
C ASP A 71 -21.46 2.36 -11.10
N GLY A 72 -20.72 2.79 -10.08
CA GLY A 72 -20.68 2.14 -8.77
C GLY A 72 -19.93 0.80 -8.76
N GLN A 73 -19.26 0.41 -9.84
CA GLN A 73 -18.57 -0.87 -9.97
C GLN A 73 -17.16 -0.82 -9.38
N LEU A 74 -16.66 -1.99 -9.01
CA LEU A 74 -15.30 -2.18 -8.50
C LEU A 74 -14.38 -2.68 -9.61
N TYR A 75 -13.20 -2.10 -9.69
CA TYR A 75 -12.18 -2.42 -10.68
C TYR A 75 -10.85 -2.71 -10.02
N MET A 76 -10.17 -3.77 -10.48
CA MET A 76 -8.78 -4.04 -10.11
C MET A 76 -7.86 -3.19 -10.99
N VAL A 77 -7.08 -2.32 -10.36
CA VAL A 77 -6.16 -1.39 -11.05
C VAL A 77 -4.76 -1.99 -11.13
N GLN A 78 -4.32 -2.65 -10.06
CA GLN A 78 -2.97 -3.19 -9.95
C GLN A 78 -2.99 -4.48 -9.12
N ALA A 79 -2.18 -5.47 -9.52
CA ALA A 79 -1.85 -6.63 -8.69
C ALA A 79 -0.37 -6.99 -8.86
N ARG A 80 0.38 -7.03 -7.76
CA ARG A 80 1.79 -7.42 -7.75
C ARG A 80 2.07 -8.42 -6.63
N PRO A 81 3.09 -9.28 -6.74
CA PRO A 81 3.50 -10.12 -5.63
C PRO A 81 3.78 -9.26 -4.39
N GLU A 82 3.32 -9.71 -3.24
CA GLU A 82 3.57 -8.99 -1.99
C GLU A 82 5.08 -9.06 -1.66
N THR A 83 5.68 -7.91 -1.33
CA THR A 83 7.14 -7.77 -1.22
C THR A 83 7.63 -7.30 0.15
N VAL A 84 6.76 -6.71 0.97
CA VAL A 84 7.16 -6.11 2.25
C VAL A 84 7.12 -7.15 3.37
N SER A 85 6.07 -7.98 3.41
CA SER A 85 5.92 -9.00 4.45
C SER A 85 6.41 -10.39 4.04
N SER A 86 6.59 -10.67 2.75
CA SER A 86 7.01 -11.98 2.24
C SER A 86 8.42 -12.41 2.63
N GLN A 87 9.28 -11.48 3.10
CA GLN A 87 10.59 -11.80 3.67
C GLN A 87 10.57 -12.07 5.18
N LYS A 88 9.46 -11.80 5.89
CA LYS A 88 9.36 -12.10 7.32
C LYS A 88 9.04 -13.58 7.51
N LYS A 89 10.06 -14.39 7.77
CA LYS A 89 9.87 -15.74 8.31
C LYS A 89 9.33 -15.64 9.74
N GLY A 90 8.02 -15.80 9.90
CA GLY A 90 7.35 -16.04 11.19
C GLY A 90 7.08 -14.80 12.05
N ASN A 91 6.22 -14.99 13.06
CA ASN A 91 5.76 -14.04 14.08
C ASN A 91 6.88 -13.55 15.03
N ILE A 92 8.07 -13.22 14.50
CA ILE A 92 9.23 -12.80 15.29
C ILE A 92 9.35 -11.28 15.18
N LEU A 93 9.14 -10.61 16.32
CA LEU A 93 9.45 -9.20 16.46
C LEU A 93 10.92 -9.03 16.85
N GLU A 94 11.75 -8.57 15.92
CA GLU A 94 13.16 -8.25 16.19
C GLU A 94 13.30 -6.79 16.61
N ILE A 95 13.81 -6.55 17.83
CA ILE A 95 14.10 -5.22 18.36
C ILE A 95 15.61 -5.10 18.59
N TYR A 96 16.24 -4.13 17.94
CA TYR A 96 17.66 -3.85 18.10
C TYR A 96 17.89 -2.75 19.13
N HIS A 97 18.74 -3.03 20.10
CA HIS A 97 19.19 -2.05 21.09
C HIS A 97 20.65 -1.70 20.85
N LEU A 98 20.93 -0.42 20.64
CA LEU A 98 22.29 0.08 20.55
C LEU A 98 22.92 0.09 21.95
N LYS A 99 23.95 -0.73 22.15
CA LYS A 99 24.60 -0.89 23.47
C LYS A 99 25.46 0.30 23.85
N GLU A 100 26.13 0.91 22.88
CA GLU A 100 27.09 1.99 23.08
C GLU A 100 26.89 3.08 22.02
N ARG A 101 27.09 4.34 22.41
CA ARG A 101 26.94 5.49 21.53
C ARG A 101 28.29 6.18 21.36
N SER A 102 28.61 6.54 20.13
CA SER A 102 29.77 7.38 19.78
C SER A 102 29.31 8.78 19.38
N ALA A 103 30.28 9.65 19.08
CA ALA A 103 30.00 10.91 18.40
C ALA A 103 29.25 10.63 17.08
N VAL A 104 28.17 11.38 16.85
CA VAL A 104 27.34 11.25 15.65
C VAL A 104 27.97 12.08 14.54
N LEU A 105 28.38 11.43 13.44
CA LEU A 105 28.97 12.12 12.29
C LEU A 105 27.89 12.63 11.31
N LEU A 106 26.80 11.89 11.12
CA LEU A 106 25.70 12.18 10.19
C LEU A 106 24.35 11.70 10.73
N ARG A 107 23.25 12.30 10.25
CA ARG A 107 21.86 11.90 10.55
C ARG A 107 21.01 11.93 9.30
N GLY A 108 19.98 11.08 9.25
CA GLY A 108 19.06 10.98 8.11
C GLY A 108 17.74 10.31 8.50
N ARG A 109 16.87 10.09 7.51
CA ARG A 109 15.58 9.40 7.70
C ARG A 109 15.78 7.89 7.73
N ALA A 110 15.21 7.24 8.75
CA ALA A 110 15.25 5.78 8.86
C ALA A 110 14.33 5.13 7.81
N VAL A 111 14.86 4.14 7.07
CA VAL A 111 14.09 3.29 6.14
C VAL A 111 13.62 2.00 6.83
N GLY A 112 14.30 1.57 7.91
CA GLY A 112 13.95 0.39 8.70
C GLY A 112 14.47 0.45 10.14
N THR A 113 14.31 -0.64 10.89
CA THR A 113 14.60 -0.71 12.34
C THR A 113 15.95 -1.33 12.70
N LYS A 114 16.77 -1.72 11.71
CA LYS A 114 18.04 -2.44 11.91
C LYS A 114 19.20 -1.50 12.26
N ILE A 115 20.23 -2.06 12.90
CA ILE A 115 21.54 -1.43 13.13
C ILE A 115 22.57 -2.12 12.24
N GLY A 116 23.31 -1.35 11.43
CA GLY A 116 24.37 -1.86 10.56
C GLY A 116 25.77 -1.49 11.07
N ALA A 117 26.74 -2.38 10.88
CA ALA A 117 28.16 -2.15 11.15
C ALA A 117 29.01 -2.81 10.05
N GLY A 118 30.10 -2.16 9.66
CA GLY A 118 30.98 -2.64 8.60
C GLY A 118 32.24 -1.80 8.51
N LYS A 119 33.23 -2.28 7.74
CA LYS A 119 34.36 -1.45 7.34
C LYS A 119 33.89 -0.43 6.32
N ALA A 120 34.45 0.77 6.40
CA ALA A 120 34.35 1.76 5.32
C ALA A 120 35.05 1.24 4.07
#